data_AF-A0A1C4Q3U8-F1
#
_entry.id   AF-A0A1C4Q3U8-F1
#
_cell.length_a   1.000
_cell.length_b   1.000
_cell.length_c   1.000
_cell.angle_alpha   90.00
_cell.angle_beta   90.00
_cell.angle_gamma   90.00
#
_symmetry.space_group_name_H-M   'P 1'
#
loop_
_entity.id
_entity.type
_entity.pdbx_description
1 polymer ?
#
loop_
_entity_poly.entity_id
_entity_poly.type
_entity_poly.pdbx_seq_one_letter_code
_entity_poly.pdbx_strand_id
1 'polypeptide(L)'
;MPDHRDGSGKVKRKLRVRQAQTVLPFGVGAILDVQGESFVAAGIESWPRQKTAITSERLATRLGVQGFFAAPPTLNDRYDQSDHPGVPYVRFPGWLFCGSCRAMVRFLRENEKPGEPPVCTSCAAAPRLTPMRFVRICPDGHLDDVDWWYWAHSQLPAELRSSCSESKDAWKARRLSFRVADRASGLEALSVRCGATRADGKPCAAERDLLDILGPRGGRCSGGNPWQRRKENATCGQQTHIVQRTAGNVYYPVVYSALDIPQSRRTPTPGAGRRRGRARPSVLADPAGCTRDGSSRCLPRHDQGRHRRRRQPHRSTRR
;
A
#
# COMPACT_ATOMS: atom_id res chain seq x y z
N MET A 1 -17.23 -16.46 -16.14
CA MET A 1 -18.19 -15.44 -15.64
C MET A 1 -18.50 -14.51 -16.80
N PRO A 2 -19.76 -14.35 -17.22
CA PRO A 2 -20.05 -13.71 -18.50
C PRO A 2 -19.92 -12.20 -18.41
N ASP A 3 -19.19 -11.65 -19.37
CA ASP A 3 -18.94 -10.23 -19.51
C ASP A 3 -20.17 -9.48 -20.02
N HIS A 4 -20.45 -8.31 -19.43
CA HIS A 4 -21.46 -7.38 -19.93
C HIS A 4 -20.92 -6.70 -21.19
N ARG A 5 -21.55 -6.99 -22.34
CA ARG A 5 -21.24 -6.33 -23.62
C ARG A 5 -21.94 -4.97 -23.66
N ASP A 6 -21.23 -3.91 -24.01
CA ASP A 6 -21.87 -2.65 -24.37
C ASP A 6 -22.40 -2.67 -25.82
N GLY A 7 -23.12 -1.63 -26.23
CA GLY A 7 -23.70 -1.50 -27.58
C GLY A 7 -22.70 -1.50 -28.75
N SER A 8 -21.38 -1.56 -28.49
CA SER A 8 -20.32 -1.75 -29.48
C SER A 8 -19.78 -3.19 -29.54
N GLY A 9 -20.33 -4.11 -28.76
CA GLY A 9 -19.89 -5.51 -28.68
C GLY A 9 -18.57 -5.72 -27.93
N LYS A 10 -17.90 -4.64 -27.49
CA LYS A 10 -16.71 -4.72 -26.64
C LYS A 10 -17.13 -4.88 -25.18
N VAL A 11 -16.56 -5.90 -24.55
CA VAL A 11 -16.60 -6.05 -23.10
C VAL A 11 -15.77 -4.94 -22.49
N LYS A 12 -16.40 -4.04 -21.71
CA LYS A 12 -15.64 -3.14 -20.84
C LYS A 12 -15.09 -3.94 -19.66
N ARG A 13 -13.77 -3.92 -19.52
CA ARG A 13 -13.06 -4.59 -18.44
C ARG A 13 -13.55 -4.08 -17.08
N LYS A 14 -13.82 -5.00 -16.17
CA LYS A 14 -14.24 -4.70 -14.80
C LYS A 14 -13.16 -5.10 -13.80
N LEU A 15 -12.76 -4.15 -12.96
CA LEU A 15 -11.92 -4.39 -11.79
C LEU A 15 -12.83 -4.62 -10.59
N ARG A 16 -12.59 -5.69 -9.83
CA ARG A 16 -13.43 -6.06 -8.69
C ARG A 16 -12.57 -6.38 -7.47
N VAL A 17 -13.07 -6.01 -6.31
CA VAL A 17 -12.58 -6.38 -4.99
C VAL A 17 -13.79 -6.73 -4.13
N ARG A 18 -13.69 -7.76 -3.28
CA ARG A 18 -14.80 -8.10 -2.40
C ARG A 18 -14.96 -7.01 -1.34
N GLN A 19 -16.19 -6.67 -0.95
CA GLN A 19 -16.44 -5.63 0.06
C GLN A 19 -15.69 -5.88 1.38
N ALA A 20 -15.63 -7.13 1.86
CA ALA A 20 -14.83 -7.46 3.05
C ALA A 20 -13.34 -7.15 2.87
N GLN A 21 -12.83 -7.32 1.64
CA GLN A 21 -11.44 -7.04 1.32
C GLN A 21 -11.11 -5.54 1.29
N THR A 22 -12.11 -4.65 1.11
CA THR A 22 -11.90 -3.20 1.22
C THR A 22 -11.78 -2.72 2.67
N VAL A 23 -12.04 -3.59 3.64
CA VAL A 23 -11.72 -3.36 5.05
C VAL A 23 -10.38 -4.03 5.36
N LEU A 24 -10.24 -5.33 5.05
CA LEU A 24 -9.01 -6.10 5.21
C LEU A 24 -8.86 -7.16 4.11
N PRO A 25 -7.74 -7.21 3.37
CA PRO A 25 -6.48 -6.52 3.64
C PRO A 25 -6.33 -5.17 2.91
N PHE A 26 -7.26 -4.79 2.02
CA PHE A 26 -7.12 -3.64 1.13
C PHE A 26 -7.87 -2.40 1.63
N GLY A 27 -7.75 -2.12 2.94
CA GLY A 27 -8.29 -0.91 3.57
C GLY A 27 -7.54 0.37 3.19
N VAL A 28 -7.93 1.53 3.73
CA VAL A 28 -7.32 2.85 3.44
C VAL A 28 -5.79 2.76 3.49
N GLY A 29 -5.12 3.19 2.42
CA GLY A 29 -3.66 3.17 2.31
C GLY A 29 -3.04 1.83 1.88
N ALA A 30 -3.82 0.76 1.81
CA ALA A 30 -3.36 -0.51 1.29
C ALA A 30 -3.28 -0.49 -0.24
N ILE A 31 -2.23 -1.12 -0.77
CA ILE A 31 -2.04 -1.29 -2.21
C ILE A 31 -2.74 -2.58 -2.67
N LEU A 32 -3.55 -2.47 -3.71
CA LEU A 32 -4.28 -3.56 -4.38
C LEU A 32 -3.72 -3.76 -5.78
N ASP A 33 -3.16 -4.94 -6.02
CA ASP A 33 -2.85 -5.43 -7.37
C ASP A 33 -4.03 -6.20 -7.96
N VAL A 34 -4.47 -5.81 -9.14
CA VAL A 34 -5.56 -6.51 -9.84
C VAL A 34 -5.35 -6.46 -11.35
N GLN A 35 -5.37 -7.64 -11.98
CA GLN A 35 -5.26 -7.78 -13.45
C GLN A 35 -4.07 -7.00 -14.08
N GLY A 36 -2.92 -7.00 -13.41
CA GLY A 36 -1.69 -6.34 -13.88
C GLY A 36 -1.60 -4.83 -13.61
N GLU A 37 -2.58 -4.27 -12.89
CA GLU A 37 -2.58 -2.88 -12.44
C GLU A 37 -2.47 -2.79 -10.92
N SER A 38 -2.11 -1.60 -10.43
CA SER A 38 -1.91 -1.33 -9.01
C SER A 38 -2.67 -0.07 -8.61
N PHE A 39 -3.39 -0.16 -7.50
CA PHE A 39 -4.18 0.92 -6.92
C PHE A 39 -3.95 1.00 -5.42
N VAL A 40 -4.28 2.12 -4.80
CA VAL A 40 -4.28 2.31 -3.36
C VAL A 40 -5.67 2.73 -2.90
N ALA A 41 -6.16 2.16 -1.80
CA ALA A 41 -7.46 2.56 -1.26
C ALA A 41 -7.39 4.01 -0.74
N ALA A 42 -8.33 4.84 -1.17
CA ALA A 42 -8.44 6.20 -0.70
C ALA A 42 -9.07 6.28 0.69
N GLY A 43 -8.84 7.41 1.37
CA GLY A 43 -9.36 7.66 2.70
C GLY A 43 -10.89 7.79 2.73
N ILE A 44 -11.41 7.67 3.96
CA ILE A 44 -12.86 7.68 4.23
C ILE A 44 -13.53 9.02 3.91
N GLU A 45 -12.75 10.09 3.79
CA GLU A 45 -13.18 11.40 3.32
C GLU A 45 -13.66 11.39 1.86
N SER A 46 -13.15 10.44 1.06
CA SER A 46 -13.53 10.27 -0.33
C SER A 46 -14.71 9.30 -0.52
N TRP A 47 -15.23 8.71 0.56
CA TRP A 47 -16.35 7.77 0.48
C TRP A 47 -17.65 8.48 0.07
N PRO A 48 -18.60 7.76 -0.56
CA PRO A 48 -19.94 8.27 -0.86
C PRO A 48 -20.63 8.87 0.36
N ARG A 49 -21.51 9.85 0.10
CA ARG A 49 -22.31 10.50 1.15
C ARG A 49 -23.26 9.53 1.84
N GLN A 50 -23.80 8.55 1.13
CA GLN A 50 -24.68 7.55 1.70
C GLN A 50 -23.85 6.55 2.52
N LYS A 51 -24.00 6.60 3.84
CA LYS A 51 -23.30 5.72 4.77
C LYS A 51 -24.29 4.80 5.44
N THR A 52 -23.95 3.51 5.52
CA THR A 52 -24.75 2.52 6.25
C THR A 52 -24.19 2.39 7.65
N ALA A 53 -24.96 2.76 8.67
CA ALA A 53 -24.52 2.66 10.06
C ALA A 53 -24.42 1.19 10.50
N ILE A 54 -23.39 0.88 11.30
CA ILE A 54 -23.23 -0.41 11.97
C ILE A 54 -23.31 -0.17 13.47
N THR A 55 -24.26 -0.83 14.13
CA THR A 55 -24.43 -0.76 15.58
C THR A 55 -23.46 -1.72 16.26
N SER A 56 -22.59 -1.19 17.11
CA SER A 56 -21.78 -1.98 18.03
C SER A 56 -21.40 -1.11 19.23
N GLU A 57 -22.33 -0.95 20.17
CA GLU A 57 -22.18 -0.02 21.29
C GLU A 57 -20.93 -0.34 22.12
N ARG A 58 -20.72 -1.62 22.45
CA ARG A 58 -19.55 -2.07 23.22
C ARG A 58 -18.22 -1.71 22.56
N LEU A 59 -18.12 -1.87 21.23
CA LEU A 59 -16.90 -1.54 20.49
C LEU A 59 -16.75 -0.02 20.35
N ALA A 60 -17.84 0.70 20.11
CA ALA A 60 -17.86 2.15 19.99
C ALA A 60 -17.38 2.82 21.28
N THR A 61 -17.93 2.41 22.44
CA THR A 61 -17.49 2.88 23.76
C THR A 61 -16.01 2.57 24.00
N ARG A 62 -15.55 1.36 23.67
CA ARG A 62 -14.15 0.96 23.87
C ARG A 62 -13.17 1.76 23.01
N LEU A 63 -13.57 2.16 21.80
CA LEU A 63 -12.77 2.96 20.89
C LEU A 63 -12.97 4.47 21.03
N GLY A 64 -13.90 4.91 21.88
CA GLY A 64 -14.22 6.33 22.07
C GLY A 64 -14.84 7.00 20.83
N VAL A 65 -15.54 6.22 19.99
CA VAL A 65 -16.21 6.72 18.78
C VAL A 65 -17.73 6.70 18.95
N GLN A 66 -18.44 7.52 18.17
CA GLN A 66 -19.91 7.59 18.21
C GLN A 66 -20.59 6.39 17.53
N GLY A 67 -19.88 5.69 16.65
CA GLY A 67 -20.40 4.56 15.90
C GLY A 67 -19.52 4.20 14.71
N PHE A 68 -19.98 3.24 13.91
CA PHE A 68 -19.26 2.74 12.75
C PHE A 68 -20.11 2.88 11.49
N PHE A 69 -19.44 2.97 10.35
CA PHE A 69 -20.07 2.89 9.04
C PHE A 69 -19.52 1.69 8.28
N ALA A 70 -20.40 0.97 7.59
CA ALA A 70 -19.99 -0.07 6.67
C ALA A 70 -19.21 0.53 5.49
N ALA A 71 -18.26 -0.24 4.96
CA ALA A 71 -17.72 0.04 3.65
C ALA A 71 -18.87 0.15 2.63
N PRO A 72 -18.93 1.20 1.79
CA PRO A 72 -19.98 1.39 0.80
C PRO A 72 -20.18 0.12 -0.03
N PRO A 73 -21.40 -0.44 -0.05
CA PRO A 73 -21.68 -1.61 -0.88
C PRO A 73 -21.64 -1.19 -2.35
N THR A 74 -21.01 -1.99 -3.20
CA THR A 74 -21.42 -2.03 -4.61
C THR A 74 -22.73 -2.80 -4.63
N LEU A 75 -23.81 -2.22 -5.16
CA LEU A 75 -25.19 -2.66 -4.91
C LEU A 75 -25.41 -4.18 -5.02
N ASN A 76 -24.67 -4.90 -5.89
CA ASN A 76 -24.51 -6.37 -5.95
C ASN A 76 -23.77 -6.80 -7.23
N ASP A 77 -23.34 -8.08 -7.30
CA ASP A 77 -22.59 -8.67 -8.44
C ASP A 77 -23.28 -8.55 -9.82
N ARG A 78 -24.60 -8.34 -9.83
CA ARG A 78 -25.42 -8.19 -11.05
C ARG A 78 -25.60 -6.74 -11.50
N TYR A 79 -25.44 -5.77 -10.60
CA TYR A 79 -25.66 -4.35 -10.90
C TYR A 79 -24.47 -3.54 -10.38
N ASP A 80 -23.36 -3.61 -11.11
CA ASP A 80 -22.41 -2.50 -11.11
C ASP A 80 -23.13 -1.33 -11.78
N GLN A 81 -23.90 -0.57 -11.01
CA GLN A 81 -24.38 0.71 -11.47
C GLN A 81 -23.17 1.65 -11.48
N SER A 82 -22.86 2.25 -12.63
CA SER A 82 -21.79 3.24 -12.77
C SER A 82 -21.91 4.37 -11.74
N ASP A 83 -23.13 4.61 -11.26
CA ASP A 83 -23.50 5.76 -10.46
C ASP A 83 -23.49 5.47 -8.94
N HIS A 84 -23.26 4.21 -8.53
CA HIS A 84 -23.10 3.85 -7.12
C HIS A 84 -21.62 3.64 -6.79
N PRO A 85 -20.96 4.62 -6.14
CA PRO A 85 -19.53 4.52 -5.92
C PRO A 85 -19.27 3.52 -4.79
N GLY A 86 -18.47 2.49 -5.06
CA GLY A 86 -17.88 1.65 -4.03
C GLY A 86 -16.80 2.40 -3.23
N VAL A 87 -15.99 1.67 -2.47
CA VAL A 87 -14.80 2.26 -1.84
C VAL A 87 -13.87 2.80 -2.93
N PRO A 88 -13.46 4.09 -2.86
CA PRO A 88 -12.61 4.69 -3.87
C PRO A 88 -11.19 4.10 -3.81
N TYR A 89 -10.65 3.77 -4.97
CA TYR A 89 -9.25 3.40 -5.18
C TYR A 89 -8.63 4.36 -6.19
N VAL A 90 -7.37 4.74 -5.96
CA VAL A 90 -6.61 5.63 -6.83
C VAL A 90 -5.43 4.87 -7.39
N ARG A 91 -5.12 5.04 -8.68
CA ARG A 91 -3.96 4.38 -9.29
C ARG A 91 -2.69 4.79 -8.56
N PHE A 92 -1.94 3.78 -8.13
CA PHE A 92 -0.69 3.98 -7.42
C PHE A 92 0.17 2.71 -7.51
N PRO A 93 1.48 2.81 -7.81
CA PRO A 93 2.26 4.03 -8.08
C PRO A 93 1.79 4.79 -9.33
N GLY A 94 1.95 6.11 -9.34
CA GLY A 94 1.61 6.94 -10.50
C GLY A 94 2.62 6.79 -11.63
N TRP A 95 3.85 6.36 -11.34
CA TRP A 95 4.84 6.04 -12.37
C TRP A 95 4.62 4.63 -12.94
N LEU A 96 4.50 4.57 -14.25
CA LEU A 96 4.37 3.35 -15.04
C LEU A 96 5.50 3.28 -16.08
N PHE A 97 5.75 2.09 -16.64
CA PHE A 97 6.69 1.92 -17.75
C PHE A 97 6.16 0.95 -18.82
N CYS A 98 6.62 1.14 -20.05
CA CYS A 98 6.31 0.24 -21.15
C CYS A 98 7.24 -0.97 -21.15
N GLY A 99 6.69 -2.19 -21.20
CA GLY A 99 7.49 -3.42 -21.31
C GLY A 99 8.28 -3.52 -22.63
N SER A 100 7.81 -2.89 -23.70
CA SER A 100 8.43 -2.94 -25.03
C SER A 100 9.49 -1.86 -25.22
N CYS A 101 9.13 -0.57 -25.20
CA CYS A 101 10.07 0.53 -25.45
C CYS A 101 10.78 1.04 -24.20
N ARG A 102 10.47 0.52 -23.01
CA ARG A 102 11.05 0.91 -21.71
C ARG A 102 10.79 2.36 -21.28
N ALA A 103 10.02 3.15 -22.04
CA ALA A 103 9.67 4.51 -21.66
C ALA A 103 8.85 4.53 -20.36
N MET A 104 9.19 5.44 -19.45
CA MET A 104 8.45 5.70 -18.22
C MET A 104 7.47 6.86 -18.43
N VAL A 105 6.31 6.75 -17.81
CA VAL A 105 5.24 7.75 -17.89
C VAL A 105 4.69 7.98 -16.49
N ARG A 106 4.54 9.25 -16.11
CA ARG A 106 3.75 9.61 -14.93
C ARG A 106 2.28 9.67 -15.34
N PHE A 107 1.51 8.68 -14.91
CA PHE A 107 0.07 8.62 -15.13
C PHE A 107 -0.64 9.40 -14.02
N LEU A 108 -1.39 10.42 -14.39
CA LEU A 108 -2.12 11.29 -13.47
C LEU A 108 -3.57 10.84 -13.34
N ARG A 109 -4.22 11.27 -12.26
CA ARG A 109 -5.64 10.99 -12.00
C ARG A 109 -6.55 11.47 -13.15
N GLU A 110 -6.22 12.60 -13.77
CA GLU A 110 -6.92 13.16 -14.93
C GLU A 110 -6.80 12.30 -16.20
N ASN A 111 -5.81 11.40 -16.26
CA ASN A 111 -5.66 10.47 -17.38
C ASN A 111 -6.49 9.19 -17.19
N GLU A 112 -7.01 8.95 -15.99
CA GLU A 112 -7.75 7.74 -15.66
C GLU A 112 -9.09 7.67 -16.40
N LYS A 113 -9.37 6.52 -16.99
CA LYS A 113 -10.61 6.26 -17.72
C LYS A 113 -11.22 4.96 -17.19
N PRO A 114 -12.48 4.98 -16.73
CA PRO A 114 -13.12 3.79 -16.17
C PRO A 114 -13.10 2.60 -17.14
N GLY A 115 -12.50 1.49 -16.70
CA GLY A 115 -12.41 0.24 -17.45
C GLY A 115 -11.31 0.20 -18.53
N GLU A 116 -10.53 1.26 -18.71
CA GLU A 116 -9.44 1.30 -19.69
C GLU A 116 -8.08 1.24 -18.98
N PRO A 117 -7.26 0.20 -19.21
CA PRO A 117 -5.90 0.18 -18.69
C PRO A 117 -5.03 1.26 -19.36
N PRO A 118 -4.03 1.79 -18.66
CA PRO A 118 -3.07 2.70 -19.25
C PRO A 118 -2.24 1.99 -20.32
N VAL A 119 -2.14 2.59 -21.51
CA VAL A 119 -1.40 2.04 -22.66
C VAL A 119 -0.24 2.94 -23.08
N CYS A 120 0.79 2.33 -23.65
CA CYS A 120 1.92 3.07 -24.18
C CYS A 120 1.55 3.77 -25.48
N THR A 121 1.61 5.10 -25.49
CA THR A 121 1.34 5.91 -26.70
C THR A 121 2.55 6.04 -27.63
N SER A 122 3.71 5.53 -27.24
CA SER A 122 4.95 5.59 -28.04
C SER A 122 5.16 4.35 -28.91
N CYS A 123 4.42 3.28 -28.67
CA CYS A 123 4.50 2.03 -29.42
C CYS A 123 3.25 1.87 -30.28
N ALA A 124 3.41 1.49 -31.55
CA ALA A 124 2.28 1.25 -32.45
C ALA A 124 1.29 0.19 -31.91
N ALA A 125 1.81 -0.86 -31.28
CA ALA A 125 1.00 -1.93 -30.69
C ALA A 125 0.26 -1.54 -29.39
N ALA A 126 0.45 -0.30 -28.89
CA ALA A 126 -0.15 0.22 -27.67
C ALA A 126 -0.18 -0.78 -26.48
N PRO A 127 0.97 -1.42 -26.14
CA PRO A 127 1.02 -2.38 -25.04
C PRO A 127 0.63 -1.69 -23.72
N ARG A 128 0.02 -2.47 -22.81
CA ARG A 128 -0.33 -2.00 -21.47
C ARG A 128 0.92 -1.56 -20.71
N LEU A 129 0.79 -0.47 -19.95
CA LEU A 129 1.85 0.03 -19.08
C LEU A 129 1.86 -0.77 -17.76
N THR A 130 3.07 -1.03 -17.26
CA THR A 130 3.31 -1.76 -16.03
C THR A 130 3.62 -0.77 -14.90
N PRO A 131 3.01 -0.90 -13.70
CA PRO A 131 3.32 -0.04 -12.57
C PRO A 131 4.76 -0.25 -12.08
N MET A 132 5.43 0.83 -11.68
CA MET A 132 6.71 0.74 -10.99
C MET A 132 6.57 -0.06 -9.71
N ARG A 133 7.63 -0.80 -9.33
CA ARG A 133 7.60 -1.74 -8.19
C ARG A 133 8.06 -1.13 -6.87
N PHE A 134 8.56 0.11 -6.90
CA PHE A 134 9.14 0.77 -5.74
C PHE A 134 8.35 2.03 -5.39
N VAL A 135 8.19 2.24 -4.09
CA VAL A 135 7.46 3.38 -3.50
C VAL A 135 8.27 3.93 -2.34
N ARG A 136 8.01 5.18 -1.96
CA ARG A 136 8.60 5.78 -0.77
C ARG A 136 7.58 5.83 0.36
N ILE A 137 8.03 5.52 1.57
CA ILE A 137 7.26 5.62 2.81
C ILE A 137 8.02 6.46 3.84
N CYS A 138 7.35 7.03 4.83
CA CYS A 138 8.00 7.67 5.98
C CYS A 138 7.44 7.18 7.32
N PRO A 139 8.16 7.42 8.44
CA PRO A 139 7.69 7.05 9.79
C PRO A 139 6.33 7.65 10.17
N ASP A 140 5.98 8.83 9.65
CA ASP A 140 4.68 9.48 9.90
C ASP A 140 3.51 8.88 9.08
N GLY A 141 3.74 7.79 8.34
CA GLY A 141 2.68 7.05 7.63
C GLY A 141 2.33 7.58 6.23
N HIS A 142 3.13 8.49 5.66
CA HIS A 142 2.92 8.94 4.29
C HIS A 142 3.48 7.95 3.26
N LEU A 143 2.70 7.72 2.21
CA LEU A 143 3.04 6.90 1.05
C LEU A 143 3.15 7.77 -0.20
N ASP A 144 4.18 7.57 -1.02
CA ASP A 144 4.33 8.35 -2.24
C ASP A 144 5.18 7.58 -3.28
N ASP A 145 5.20 8.09 -4.51
CA ASP A 145 6.06 7.60 -5.58
C ASP A 145 7.53 7.93 -5.30
N VAL A 146 8.44 7.08 -5.78
CA VAL A 146 9.86 7.44 -5.87
C VAL A 146 10.03 8.59 -6.87
N ASP A 147 10.85 9.58 -6.52
CA ASP A 147 11.28 10.61 -7.47
C ASP A 147 12.31 10.02 -8.43
N TRP A 148 11.82 9.39 -9.51
CA TRP A 148 12.66 8.71 -10.48
C TRP A 148 13.57 9.66 -11.27
N TRP A 149 13.18 10.93 -11.44
CA TRP A 149 14.07 11.90 -12.06
C TRP A 149 15.25 12.17 -11.13
N TYR A 150 14.97 12.49 -9.86
CA TYR A 150 16.02 12.70 -8.87
C TYR A 150 16.91 11.45 -8.74
N TRP A 151 16.32 10.25 -8.69
CA TRP A 151 17.05 8.98 -8.64
C TRP A 151 18.08 8.88 -9.78
N ALA A 152 17.65 9.04 -11.03
CA ALA A 152 18.54 8.96 -12.19
C ALA A 152 19.67 10.00 -12.17
N HIS A 153 19.44 11.18 -11.59
CA HIS A 153 20.40 12.29 -11.56
C HIS A 153 21.18 12.40 -10.24
N SER A 154 20.91 11.54 -9.26
CA SER A 154 21.43 11.68 -7.91
C SER A 154 22.94 11.44 -7.80
N GLN A 155 23.53 10.69 -8.73
CA GLN A 155 24.98 10.48 -8.82
C GLN A 155 25.71 11.56 -9.64
N LEU A 156 24.98 12.44 -10.33
CA LEU A 156 25.61 13.53 -11.08
C LEU A 156 26.02 14.69 -10.13
N PRO A 157 27.06 15.46 -10.48
CA PRO A 157 27.32 16.77 -9.87
C PRO A 157 26.11 17.71 -9.98
N ALA A 158 26.00 18.66 -9.05
CA ALA A 158 24.83 19.55 -8.96
C ALA A 158 24.62 20.39 -10.23
N GLU A 159 25.72 20.82 -10.84
CA GLU A 159 25.81 21.63 -12.05
C GLU A 159 25.32 20.83 -13.28
N LEU A 160 25.65 19.54 -13.34
CA LEU A 160 25.19 18.66 -14.40
C LEU A 160 23.72 18.27 -14.24
N ARG A 161 23.24 18.20 -13.00
CA ARG A 161 21.81 17.98 -12.70
C ARG A 161 20.97 19.19 -13.08
N SER A 162 21.41 20.40 -12.75
CA SER A 162 20.66 21.64 -13.03
C SER A 162 20.64 22.00 -14.52
N SER A 163 21.63 21.57 -15.29
CA SER A 163 21.70 21.78 -16.74
C SER A 163 20.78 20.88 -17.57
N CYS A 164 20.08 19.92 -16.94
CA CYS A 164 19.08 19.11 -17.61
C CYS A 164 17.83 19.94 -17.96
N SER A 165 17.45 19.99 -19.24
CA SER A 165 16.29 20.76 -19.73
C SER A 165 14.99 20.42 -19.00
N GLU A 166 14.86 19.16 -18.58
CA GLU A 166 13.65 18.62 -17.97
C GLU A 166 13.61 18.75 -16.44
N SER A 167 14.56 19.45 -15.83
CA SER A 167 14.65 19.56 -14.35
C SER A 167 13.39 20.12 -13.69
N LYS A 168 12.63 20.98 -14.38
CA LYS A 168 11.40 21.60 -13.83
C LYS A 168 10.13 20.78 -14.06
N ASP A 169 10.04 20.07 -15.18
CA ASP A 169 8.83 19.37 -15.64
C ASP A 169 9.11 17.90 -16.04
N ALA A 170 10.04 17.26 -15.33
CA ALA A 170 10.53 15.91 -15.63
C ALA A 170 9.44 14.86 -15.85
N TRP A 171 8.33 14.99 -15.13
CA TRP A 171 7.19 14.09 -15.20
C TRP A 171 6.34 14.28 -16.46
N LYS A 172 6.33 15.48 -17.08
CA LYS A 172 5.65 15.76 -18.36
C LYS A 172 6.47 15.32 -19.55
N ALA A 173 7.80 15.44 -19.45
CA ALA A 173 8.72 15.30 -20.56
C ALA A 173 8.79 13.88 -21.16
N ARG A 174 8.38 12.85 -20.40
CA ARG A 174 8.44 11.43 -20.79
C ARG A 174 9.83 10.99 -21.28
N ARG A 175 10.90 11.59 -20.73
CA ARG A 175 12.30 11.31 -21.09
C ARG A 175 12.96 10.23 -20.26
N LEU A 176 12.31 9.74 -19.20
CA LEU A 176 12.84 8.66 -18.39
C LEU A 176 12.56 7.29 -19.03
N SER A 177 13.52 6.38 -18.91
CA SER A 177 13.36 4.99 -19.34
C SER A 177 13.85 4.02 -18.26
N PHE A 178 13.10 2.94 -18.07
CA PHE A 178 13.41 1.86 -17.12
C PHE A 178 14.08 0.71 -17.88
N ARG A 179 15.40 0.59 -17.74
CA ARG A 179 16.23 -0.34 -18.51
C ARG A 179 16.48 -1.62 -17.72
N VAL A 180 16.71 -2.69 -18.46
CA VAL A 180 17.16 -3.98 -17.95
C VAL A 180 18.40 -4.37 -18.73
N ALA A 181 19.51 -4.60 -18.05
CA ALA A 181 20.76 -5.04 -18.65
C ALA A 181 20.74 -6.56 -18.86
N ASP A 182 21.24 -7.02 -20.00
CA ASP A 182 21.16 -8.45 -20.39
C ASP A 182 22.14 -9.36 -19.62
N ARG A 183 23.19 -8.79 -19.02
CA ARG A 183 24.32 -9.53 -18.42
C ARG A 183 24.47 -9.38 -16.92
N ALA A 184 23.51 -8.72 -16.27
CA ALA A 184 23.49 -8.55 -14.83
C ALA A 184 22.27 -9.27 -14.24
N SER A 185 22.38 -9.72 -13.00
CA SER A 185 21.26 -10.27 -12.23
C SER A 185 20.71 -9.21 -11.27
N GLY A 186 19.66 -9.52 -10.51
CA GLY A 186 19.29 -8.69 -9.36
C GLY A 186 18.80 -7.27 -9.68
N LEU A 187 19.06 -6.35 -8.76
CA LEU A 187 18.64 -4.95 -8.86
C LEU A 187 19.65 -4.09 -9.63
N GLU A 188 20.93 -4.50 -9.64
CA GLU A 188 22.00 -3.91 -10.43
C GLU A 188 21.77 -4.03 -11.95
N ALA A 189 20.98 -5.02 -12.38
CA ALA A 189 20.54 -5.14 -13.77
C ALA A 189 19.48 -4.11 -14.17
N LEU A 190 18.86 -3.42 -13.20
CA LEU A 190 17.78 -2.48 -13.45
C LEU A 190 18.32 -1.07 -13.32
N SER A 191 18.03 -0.20 -14.27
CA SER A 191 18.43 1.21 -14.20
C SER A 191 17.34 2.16 -14.67
N VAL A 192 17.42 3.40 -14.19
CA VAL A 192 16.63 4.51 -14.75
C VAL A 192 17.56 5.47 -15.45
N ARG A 193 17.27 5.73 -16.72
CA ARG A 193 18.03 6.64 -17.57
C ARG A 193 17.18 7.82 -18.04
N CYS A 194 17.77 9.01 -18.01
CA CYS A 194 17.25 10.21 -18.63
C CYS A 194 17.75 10.34 -20.07
N GLY A 195 16.82 10.37 -21.03
CA GLY A 195 17.06 10.62 -22.44
C GLY A 195 16.93 12.09 -22.86
N ALA A 196 16.97 13.02 -21.90
CA ALA A 196 16.94 14.46 -22.20
C ALA A 196 18.27 14.95 -22.79
N THR A 197 18.22 16.11 -23.43
CA THR A 197 19.39 16.84 -23.91
C THR A 197 19.62 18.06 -23.01
N ARG A 198 20.86 18.39 -22.72
CA ARG A 198 21.25 19.58 -21.96
C ARG A 198 21.15 20.82 -22.85
N ALA A 199 21.25 21.99 -22.22
CA ALA A 199 21.23 23.28 -22.93
C ALA A 199 22.35 23.43 -23.98
N ASP A 200 23.48 22.74 -23.79
CA ASP A 200 24.62 22.71 -24.71
C ASP A 200 24.45 21.71 -25.88
N GLY A 201 23.26 21.12 -26.05
CA GLY A 201 22.97 20.15 -27.09
C GLY A 201 23.49 18.73 -26.83
N LYS A 202 24.19 18.49 -25.71
CA LYS A 202 24.71 17.16 -25.37
C LYS A 202 23.69 16.31 -24.61
N PRO A 203 23.74 14.98 -24.71
CA PRO A 203 22.88 14.11 -23.91
C PRO A 203 23.07 14.36 -22.41
N CYS A 204 21.97 14.38 -21.65
CA CYS A 204 22.00 14.49 -20.19
C CYS A 204 22.82 13.37 -19.54
N ALA A 205 22.74 12.16 -20.12
CA ALA A 205 23.45 10.96 -19.71
C ALA A 205 23.24 10.56 -18.24
N ALA A 206 22.24 11.11 -17.55
CA ALA A 206 21.89 10.68 -16.21
C ALA A 206 21.34 9.25 -16.26
N GLU A 207 22.03 8.35 -15.58
CA GLU A 207 21.63 6.96 -15.42
C GLU A 207 22.08 6.48 -14.05
N ARG A 208 21.21 5.75 -13.37
CA ARG A 208 21.53 5.10 -12.09
C ARG A 208 20.84 3.75 -12.01
N ASP A 209 21.60 2.73 -11.64
CA ASP A 209 21.07 1.41 -11.34
C ASP A 209 20.22 1.40 -10.06
N LEU A 210 19.62 0.25 -9.74
CA LEU A 210 18.76 0.07 -8.57
C LEU A 210 19.43 -0.79 -7.49
N LEU A 211 20.71 -1.15 -7.61
CA LEU A 211 21.42 -2.01 -6.66
C LEU A 211 21.20 -1.55 -5.23
N ASP A 212 21.25 -0.24 -5.05
CA ASP A 212 21.18 0.41 -3.77
C ASP A 212 19.90 1.21 -3.57
N ILE A 213 18.80 0.89 -4.26
CA ILE A 213 17.55 1.66 -4.18
C ILE A 213 16.87 1.61 -2.81
N LEU A 214 16.94 0.47 -2.13
CA LEU A 214 16.20 0.25 -0.89
C LEU A 214 16.80 1.03 0.29
N GLY A 215 15.93 1.52 1.17
CA GLY A 215 16.34 2.24 2.37
C GLY A 215 16.25 3.77 2.24
N PRO A 216 17.01 4.55 3.04
CA PRO A 216 16.77 5.98 3.28
C PRO A 216 17.27 6.89 2.14
N ARG A 217 16.84 6.63 0.91
CA ARG A 217 17.33 7.29 -0.32
C ARG A 217 16.23 8.03 -1.10
N GLY A 218 15.00 8.04 -0.59
CA GLY A 218 13.86 8.69 -1.23
C GLY A 218 13.75 10.20 -1.00
N GLY A 219 14.75 10.81 -0.35
CA GLY A 219 14.71 12.21 0.07
C GLY A 219 13.79 12.45 1.26
N ARG A 220 13.34 13.70 1.43
CA ARG A 220 12.42 14.10 2.50
C ARG A 220 10.96 13.93 2.10
N CYS A 221 10.12 13.60 3.07
CA CYS A 221 8.69 13.41 2.87
C CYS A 221 7.99 14.74 2.57
N SER A 222 7.13 14.70 1.54
CA SER A 222 6.27 15.81 1.12
C SER A 222 5.02 15.98 2.00
N GLY A 223 4.78 15.03 2.91
CA GLY A 223 3.66 15.02 3.86
C GLY A 223 2.29 14.74 3.24
N GLY A 224 2.24 14.12 2.06
CA GLY A 224 0.98 13.74 1.40
C GLY A 224 0.91 12.25 1.13
N ASN A 225 -0.31 11.77 0.88
CA ASN A 225 -0.59 10.43 0.36
C ASN A 225 -1.17 10.50 -1.06
N PRO A 226 -1.11 9.41 -1.86
CA PRO A 226 -1.49 9.45 -3.27
C PRO A 226 -3.00 9.65 -3.49
N TRP A 227 -3.81 9.30 -2.48
CA TRP A 227 -5.26 9.53 -2.50
C TRP A 227 -5.65 10.96 -2.11
N GLN A 228 -4.81 11.69 -1.39
CA GLN A 228 -5.07 13.05 -0.92
C GLN A 228 -4.76 14.08 -2.01
N ARG A 229 -5.36 15.28 -1.91
CA ARG A 229 -4.97 16.40 -2.77
C ARG A 229 -3.73 17.07 -2.19
N ARG A 230 -2.90 17.67 -3.06
CA ARG A 230 -1.67 18.35 -2.65
C ARG A 230 -1.87 19.45 -1.59
N LYS A 231 -3.03 20.10 -1.58
CA LYS A 231 -3.40 21.12 -0.59
C LYS A 231 -3.66 20.55 0.81
N GLU A 232 -3.84 19.24 0.92
CA GLU A 232 -4.08 18.50 2.17
C GLU A 232 -2.78 17.93 2.74
N ASN A 233 -1.64 18.19 2.11
CA ASN A 233 -0.35 17.73 2.62
C ASN A 233 -0.07 18.34 4.00
N ALA A 234 0.30 17.48 4.93
CA ALA A 234 0.83 17.87 6.23
C ALA A 234 2.28 18.37 6.09
N THR A 235 2.76 19.11 7.09
CA THR A 235 4.19 19.36 7.26
C THR A 235 4.82 18.11 7.87
N CYS A 236 5.73 17.45 7.15
CA CYS A 236 6.39 16.22 7.61
C CYS A 236 7.92 16.33 7.58
N GLY A 237 8.55 16.33 6.40
CA GLY A 237 10.00 16.49 6.27
C GLY A 237 10.85 15.32 6.78
N GLN A 238 10.23 14.23 7.23
CA GLN A 238 10.90 13.00 7.66
C GLN A 238 11.71 12.35 6.54
N GLN A 239 12.74 11.60 6.91
CA GLN A 239 13.49 10.79 5.97
C GLN A 239 12.58 9.70 5.39
N THR A 240 12.48 9.65 4.06
CA THR A 240 11.72 8.60 3.39
C THR A 240 12.58 7.38 3.11
N HIS A 241 11.95 6.22 3.13
CA HIS A 241 12.52 4.93 2.79
C HIS A 241 11.90 4.42 1.50
N ILE A 242 12.73 4.04 0.54
CA ILE A 242 12.25 3.34 -0.65
C ILE A 242 12.13 1.85 -0.32
N VAL A 243 10.98 1.27 -0.64
CA VAL A 243 10.64 -0.13 -0.42
C VAL A 243 9.97 -0.70 -1.66
N GLN A 244 9.93 -2.03 -1.76
CA GLN A 244 9.06 -2.67 -2.75
C GLN A 244 7.60 -2.44 -2.36
N ARG A 245 6.74 -2.09 -3.32
CA ARG A 245 5.32 -1.79 -3.06
C ARG A 245 4.53 -2.96 -2.49
N THR A 246 5.01 -4.19 -2.68
CA THR A 246 4.43 -5.43 -2.13
C THR A 246 5.11 -5.85 -0.82
N ALA A 247 6.04 -5.05 -0.29
CA ALA A 247 6.70 -5.36 0.97
C ALA A 247 5.70 -5.24 2.12
N GLY A 248 5.80 -6.15 3.10
CA GLY A 248 4.90 -6.17 4.24
C GLY A 248 4.91 -4.87 5.05
N ASN A 249 6.01 -4.11 5.01
CA ASN A 249 6.18 -2.86 5.75
C ASN A 249 5.58 -1.61 5.09
N VAL A 250 4.86 -1.77 3.97
CA VAL A 250 4.14 -0.66 3.32
C VAL A 250 2.82 -0.37 4.02
N TYR A 251 2.11 -1.41 4.48
CA TYR A 251 0.78 -1.26 5.07
C TYR A 251 0.55 -2.27 6.19
N TYR A 252 0.17 -1.75 7.36
CA TYR A 252 -0.35 -2.55 8.47
C TYR A 252 -1.64 -1.92 8.99
N PRO A 253 -2.77 -2.64 8.93
CA PRO A 253 -4.00 -2.15 9.52
C PRO A 253 -3.94 -2.27 11.04
N VAL A 254 -4.50 -1.29 11.74
CA VAL A 254 -4.86 -1.45 13.15
C VAL A 254 -6.23 -2.11 13.21
N VAL A 255 -6.27 -3.37 13.66
CA VAL A 255 -7.49 -4.19 13.64
C VAL A 255 -8.07 -4.31 15.05
N TYR A 256 -9.32 -3.87 15.20
CA TYR A 256 -10.15 -4.17 16.36
C TYR A 256 -11.28 -5.10 15.93
N SER A 257 -11.52 -6.15 16.70
CA SER A 257 -12.62 -7.09 16.46
C SER A 257 -13.54 -7.15 17.67
N ALA A 258 -14.84 -7.34 17.39
CA ALA A 258 -15.85 -7.62 18.39
C ALA A 258 -16.76 -8.72 17.87
N LEU A 259 -17.11 -9.67 18.73
CA LEU A 259 -18.14 -10.66 18.46
C LEU A 259 -19.43 -10.16 19.13
N ASP A 260 -20.43 -9.88 18.31
CA ASP A 260 -21.77 -9.56 18.80
C ASP A 260 -22.65 -10.81 18.68
N ILE A 261 -23.14 -11.31 19.80
CA ILE A 261 -24.03 -12.47 19.85
C ILE A 261 -25.43 -11.93 20.12
N PRO A 262 -26.35 -11.96 19.14
CA PRO A 262 -27.69 -11.48 19.34
C PRO A 262 -28.33 -12.28 20.47
N GLN A 263 -28.72 -11.59 21.54
CA GLN A 263 -29.49 -12.23 22.60
C GLN A 263 -30.86 -12.57 22.01
N SER A 264 -31.11 -13.86 21.73
CA SER A 264 -32.46 -14.29 21.39
C SER A 264 -33.36 -13.92 22.57
N ARG A 265 -34.29 -12.99 22.37
CA ARG A 265 -35.45 -12.85 23.26
C ARG A 265 -36.34 -14.08 23.07
N ARG A 266 -35.87 -15.25 23.53
CA ARG A 266 -36.78 -16.32 23.90
C ARG A 266 -37.39 -15.88 25.21
N THR A 267 -38.59 -15.31 25.13
CA THR A 267 -39.49 -15.24 26.27
C THR A 267 -39.53 -16.66 26.85
N PRO A 268 -39.17 -16.88 28.12
CA PRO A 268 -39.32 -18.20 28.73
C PRO A 268 -40.80 -18.55 28.64
N THR A 269 -41.17 -19.51 27.82
CA THR A 269 -42.50 -20.11 27.89
C THR A 269 -42.61 -20.70 29.30
N PRO A 270 -43.55 -20.24 30.15
CA PRO A 270 -43.71 -20.83 31.47
C PRO A 270 -44.25 -22.25 31.27
N GLY A 271 -43.37 -23.25 31.36
CA GLY A 271 -43.78 -24.66 31.24
C GLY A 271 -42.72 -25.69 30.85
N ALA A 272 -41.53 -25.29 30.38
CA ALA A 272 -40.54 -26.28 29.93
C ALA A 272 -39.49 -26.61 31.01
N GLY A 273 -39.78 -27.63 31.80
CA GLY A 273 -38.79 -28.62 32.28
C GLY A 273 -37.67 -28.12 33.20
N ARG A 274 -37.89 -28.28 34.50
CA ARG A 274 -36.91 -28.15 35.57
C ARG A 274 -35.77 -29.19 35.40
N ARG A 275 -34.73 -28.88 34.62
CA ARG A 275 -33.46 -29.64 34.63
C ARG A 275 -32.49 -28.98 35.59
N ARG A 276 -32.25 -29.64 36.73
CA ARG A 276 -31.20 -29.29 37.69
C ARG A 276 -29.83 -29.46 37.03
N GLY A 277 -29.28 -28.40 36.47
CA GLY A 277 -27.86 -28.32 36.12
C GLY A 277 -27.05 -27.99 37.37
N ARG A 278 -26.30 -28.97 37.86
CA ARG A 278 -25.26 -28.76 38.89
C ARG A 278 -24.27 -27.72 38.34
N ALA A 279 -24.24 -26.53 38.92
CA ALA A 279 -23.20 -25.55 38.66
C ALA A 279 -21.86 -26.13 39.15
N ARG A 280 -20.97 -26.49 38.22
CA ARG A 280 -19.55 -26.61 38.52
C ARG A 280 -18.96 -25.20 38.36
N PRO A 281 -18.20 -24.68 39.33
CA PRO A 281 -17.56 -23.38 39.19
C PRO A 281 -16.52 -23.50 38.08
N SER A 282 -16.75 -22.81 36.96
CA SER A 282 -15.75 -22.59 35.93
C SER A 282 -14.72 -21.61 36.47
N VAL A 283 -13.50 -22.11 36.65
CA VAL A 283 -12.30 -21.34 36.93
C VAL A 283 -12.13 -20.27 35.85
N LEU A 284 -12.24 -19.01 36.26
CA LEU A 284 -11.74 -17.86 35.50
C LEU A 284 -10.22 -18.02 35.41
N ALA A 285 -9.71 -18.35 34.22
CA ALA A 285 -8.30 -18.18 33.92
C ALA A 285 -8.08 -16.73 33.50
N ASP A 286 -7.53 -15.93 34.41
CA ASP A 286 -6.88 -14.66 34.08
C ASP A 286 -5.71 -14.92 33.12
N PRO A 287 -5.65 -14.30 31.93
CA PRO A 287 -4.39 -14.09 31.26
C PRO A 287 -3.82 -12.76 31.75
N ALA A 288 -2.64 -12.83 32.35
CA ALA A 288 -1.81 -11.73 32.82
C ALA A 288 -2.16 -11.16 34.21
N GLY A 289 -1.44 -11.67 35.21
CA GLY A 289 -1.25 -10.98 36.47
C GLY A 289 -0.54 -9.64 36.24
N CYS A 290 -1.28 -8.56 36.43
CA CYS A 290 -0.75 -7.24 36.73
C CYS A 290 -1.61 -6.66 37.87
N THR A 291 -1.13 -6.82 39.10
CA THR A 291 -1.66 -6.07 40.25
C THR A 291 -1.30 -4.60 40.06
N ARG A 292 -2.31 -3.74 40.10
CA ARG A 292 -2.15 -2.29 40.20
C ARG A 292 -1.49 -1.97 41.54
N ASP A 293 -0.30 -1.38 41.49
CA ASP A 293 0.11 -0.45 42.53
C ASP A 293 0.67 0.81 41.86
N GLY A 294 0.43 1.95 42.51
CA GLY A 294 0.70 3.27 41.97
C GLY A 294 2.17 3.51 41.66
N SER A 295 2.41 4.32 40.64
CA SER A 295 3.70 4.85 40.15
C SER A 295 4.43 4.06 39.02
N SER A 296 4.54 4.76 37.88
CA SER A 296 5.69 4.80 36.96
C SER A 296 6.15 3.53 36.18
N ARG A 297 5.89 3.59 34.86
CA ARG A 297 6.63 3.00 33.71
C ARG A 297 6.82 1.47 33.64
N CYS A 298 6.16 0.84 32.66
CA CYS A 298 6.52 -0.50 32.18
C CYS A 298 7.53 -0.41 31.01
N LEU A 299 8.73 -0.95 31.19
CA LEU A 299 9.66 -1.29 30.11
C LEU A 299 9.67 -2.81 29.90
N PRO A 300 9.77 -3.31 28.64
CA PRO A 300 9.83 -4.74 28.37
C PRO A 300 11.17 -5.35 28.81
N ARG A 301 11.10 -6.52 29.47
CA ARG A 301 12.28 -7.31 29.87
C ARG A 301 12.92 -7.98 28.65
N HIS A 302 14.23 -7.75 28.49
CA HIS A 302 15.11 -8.53 27.63
C HIS A 302 15.26 -9.96 28.15
N ASP A 303 15.00 -10.94 27.30
CA ASP A 303 15.33 -12.35 27.53
C ASP A 303 16.79 -12.60 27.10
N GLN A 304 17.68 -12.87 28.06
CA GLN A 304 19.04 -13.32 27.80
C GLN A 304 19.15 -14.83 28.07
N GLY A 305 19.02 -15.62 27.00
CA GLY A 305 19.31 -17.06 27.02
C GLY A 305 20.81 -17.34 27.14
N ARG A 306 21.24 -17.75 28.33
CA ARG A 306 22.58 -18.33 28.60
C ARG A 306 22.67 -19.76 28.03
N HIS A 307 23.51 -19.98 27.02
CA HIS A 307 24.02 -21.32 26.71
C HIS A 307 25.38 -21.57 27.40
N ARG A 308 25.39 -22.55 28.31
CA ARG A 308 26.56 -23.01 29.06
C ARG A 308 27.55 -23.75 28.15
N ARG A 309 28.82 -23.35 28.24
CA ARG A 309 30.01 -24.06 27.72
C ARG A 309 30.15 -25.42 28.41
N ARG A 310 30.39 -26.49 27.64
CA ARG A 310 31.03 -27.74 28.12
C ARG A 310 32.44 -27.82 27.54
N ARG A 311 33.42 -28.05 28.41
CA ARG A 311 34.84 -28.24 28.09
C ARG A 311 35.11 -29.66 27.58
N GLN A 312 36.17 -29.76 26.78
CA GLN A 312 36.77 -30.93 26.10
C GLN A 312 37.23 -32.06 27.05
N PRO A 313 37.74 -33.16 26.48
CA PRO A 313 39.19 -33.34 26.60
C PRO A 313 39.93 -33.70 25.29
N HIS A 314 41.21 -33.33 25.31
CA HIS A 314 42.29 -33.60 24.36
C HIS A 314 42.42 -35.05 23.89
N ARG A 315 42.83 -35.23 22.62
CA ARG A 315 43.80 -36.25 22.23
C ARG A 315 44.76 -35.71 21.16
N SER A 316 46.04 -35.87 21.44
CA SER A 316 47.16 -35.59 20.54
C SER A 316 47.52 -36.82 19.70
N THR A 317 48.07 -36.61 18.51
CA THR A 317 49.04 -37.45 17.77
C THR A 317 49.27 -36.75 16.42
N ARG A 318 50.40 -36.06 16.20
CA ARG A 318 51.65 -36.56 15.59
C ARG A 318 51.42 -37.37 14.30
N ARG A 319 51.50 -36.73 13.14
CA ARG A 319 52.64 -36.70 12.20
C ARG A 319 52.32 -35.76 11.05
#